data_AF-A0A2D6EY50-F1
#
_entry.id   AF-A0A2D6EY50-F1
#
_cell.length_a   1.000
_cell.length_b   1.000
_cell.length_c   1.000
_cell.angle_alpha   90.00
_cell.angle_beta   90.00
_cell.angle_gamma   90.00
#
_symmetry.space_group_name_H-M   'P 1'
#
loop_
_entity.id
_entity.type
_entity.pdbx_description
1 polymer ?
#
loop_
_entity_poly.entity_id
_entity_poly.type
_entity_poly.pdbx_seq_one_letter_code
_entity_poly.pdbx_strand_id
1 'polypeptide(L)' 'MIAKTKQWGNSLAVIIPSKKAKELSLKPNDEVNFEVEKKANPLKALFGSMSFDKPTEEILKEARKGESKWW' A
#
# COMPACT_ATOMS: atom_id res chain seq x y z
N MET A 1 12.34 -3.25 9.29
CA MET A 1 12.88 -2.44 8.16
C MET A 1 11.79 -2.31 7.11
N ILE A 2 11.65 -1.17 6.44
CA ILE A 2 10.72 -1.04 5.30
C ILE A 2 11.52 -1.29 4.02
N ALA A 3 11.16 -2.34 3.29
CA ALA A 3 11.79 -2.70 2.03
C ALA A 3 10.73 -2.82 0.94
N LYS A 4 11.14 -2.60 -0.31
CA LYS A 4 10.28 -2.81 -1.47
C LYS A 4 10.43 -4.24 -1.95
N THR A 5 9.31 -4.83 -2.34
CA THR A 5 9.30 -6.11 -3.06
C THR A 5 9.33 -5.87 -4.57
N LYS A 6 9.87 -6.83 -5.32
CA LYS A 6 9.90 -6.85 -6.78
C LYS A 6 9.63 -8.27 -7.29
N GLN A 7 8.94 -8.41 -8.42
CA GLN A 7 8.79 -9.69 -9.11
C GLN A 7 10.15 -10.18 -9.62
N TRP A 8 10.49 -11.43 -9.33
CA TRP A 8 11.67 -12.11 -9.83
C TRP A 8 11.30 -13.52 -10.28
N GLY A 9 11.12 -13.72 -11.59
CA GLY A 9 10.60 -14.97 -12.13
C GLY A 9 9.21 -15.29 -11.54
N ASN A 10 9.06 -16.48 -10.97
CA ASN A 10 7.84 -16.93 -10.29
C ASN A 10 7.82 -16.61 -8.78
N SER A 11 8.70 -15.71 -8.31
CA SER A 11 8.85 -15.37 -6.89
C SER A 11 8.91 -13.86 -6.66
N LEU A 12 8.87 -13.45 -5.39
CA LEU A 12 9.08 -12.06 -4.98
C LEU A 12 10.44 -11.93 -4.29
N ALA A 13 11.19 -10.91 -4.69
CA ALA A 13 12.44 -10.52 -4.06
C ALA A 13 12.22 -9.29 -3.16
N VAL A 14 12.84 -9.27 -1.99
CA VAL A 14 12.94 -8.08 -1.14
C VAL A 14 14.23 -7.34 -1.46
N ILE A 15 14.14 -6.06 -1.82
CA ILE A 15 15.33 -5.26 -2.16
C ILE A 15 15.95 -4.69 -0.88
N ILE A 16 17.14 -5.17 -0.52
CA ILE A 16 17.92 -4.67 0.60
C ILE A 16 18.97 -3.68 0.06
N PRO A 17 18.98 -2.41 0.52
CA PRO A 17 20.00 -1.44 0.11
C PRO A 17 21.42 -1.92 0.44
N SER A 18 22.38 -1.65 -0.45
CA SER A 18 23.76 -2.14 -0.33
C SER A 18 24.45 -1.75 0.99
N LYS A 19 24.18 -0.54 1.51
CA LYS A 19 24.69 -0.10 2.82
C LYS A 19 24.22 -1.03 3.94
N LYS A 20 22.94 -1.37 3.96
CA LYS A 20 22.37 -2.29 4.96
C LYS A 20 22.77 -3.73 4.76
N ALA A 21 22.90 -4.19 3.51
CA ALA A 21 23.46 -5.51 3.24
C ALA A 21 24.88 -5.66 3.82
N LYS A 22 25.73 -4.64 3.66
CA LYS A 22 27.09 -4.62 4.24
C LYS A 22 27.08 -4.59 5.76
N GLU A 23 26.27 -3.72 6.38
CA GLU A 23 26.16 -3.64 7.84
C GLU A 23 25.68 -4.96 8.47
N LEU A 24 24.77 -5.66 7.79
CA LEU A 24 24.25 -6.96 8.22
C LEU A 24 25.13 -8.13 7.75
N SER A 25 26.25 -7.85 7.08
CA SER A 25 27.17 -8.85 6.51
C SER A 25 26.49 -9.88 5.58
N LEU A 26 25.41 -9.46 4.90
CA LEU A 26 24.65 -10.29 3.97
C LEU A 26 25.41 -10.45 2.65
N LYS A 27 25.49 -11.69 2.17
CA LYS A 27 26.07 -12.07 0.89
C LYS A 27 25.01 -12.67 -0.03
N PRO A 28 25.25 -12.66 -1.36
CA PRO A 28 24.41 -13.41 -2.27
C PRO A 28 24.34 -14.88 -1.86
N ASN A 29 23.13 -15.45 -1.87
CA ASN A 29 22.81 -16.84 -1.52
C ASN A 29 22.86 -17.19 -0.03
N ASP A 30 22.96 -16.21 0.88
CA ASP A 30 22.76 -16.49 2.29
C ASP A 30 21.31 -16.88 2.58
N GLU A 31 21.12 -17.87 3.44
CA GLU A 31 19.82 -18.18 4.02
C GLU A 31 19.54 -17.26 5.20
N VAL A 32 18.31 -16.73 5.24
CA VAL A 32 17.94 -15.63 6.13
C VAL A 32 16.48 -15.78 6.55
N ASN A 33 16.23 -15.62 7.85
CA ASN A 33 14.88 -15.59 8.39
C ASN A 33 14.34 -14.16 8.34
N PHE A 34 13.11 -13.99 7.85
CA PHE A 34 12.44 -12.71 7.79
C PHE A 34 11.03 -12.79 8.34
N GLU A 35 10.66 -11.77 9.10
CA GLU A 35 9.27 -11.48 9.44
C GLU A 35 8.74 -10.41 8.48
N VAL A 36 7.58 -10.68 7.87
CA VAL A 36 7.01 -9.83 6.82
C VAL A 36 5.65 -9.33 7.25
N GLU A 37 5.56 -8.02 7.47
CA GLU A 37 4.28 -7.32 7.62
C GLU A 37 3.99 -6.47 6.39
N LYS A 38 2.81 -6.64 5.81
CA LYS A 38 2.34 -5.75 4.74
C LYS A 38 1.93 -4.42 5.36
N LYS A 39 2.51 -3.32 4.88
CA LYS A 39 1.96 -1.99 5.15
C LYS A 39 0.55 -1.92 4.56
N ALA A 40 -0.47 -1.92 5.42
CA ALA A 40 -1.84 -1.63 5.02
C ALA A 40 -1.87 -0.21 4.44
N ASN A 41 -2.53 -0.03 3.31
CA ASN A 41 -2.79 1.30 2.77
C ASN A 41 -3.83 1.96 3.69
N PRO A 42 -3.50 3.03 4.43
CA PRO A 42 -4.41 3.63 5.40
C PRO A 42 -5.75 4.03 4.75
N LEU A 43 -5.73 4.40 3.46
CA LEU A 43 -6.93 4.71 2.70
C LEU A 43 -7.85 3.48 2.52
N LYS A 44 -7.31 2.29 2.22
CA LYS A 44 -8.12 1.07 2.08
C LYS A 44 -8.78 0.65 3.39
N ALA A 45 -8.14 0.91 4.52
CA ALA A 45 -8.72 0.63 5.83
C ALA A 45 -9.89 1.58 6.14
N LEU A 46 -9.75 2.88 5.79
CA LEU A 46 -10.79 3.89 5.98
C LEU A 46 -12.02 3.68 5.07
N PHE A 47 -11.81 3.25 3.82
CA PHE A 47 -12.91 2.97 2.87
C PHE A 47 -13.80 1.78 3.29
N GLY A 48 -13.30 0.86 4.12
CA GLY A 48 -14.09 -0.27 4.64
C GLY A 48 -14.76 0.00 5.99
N SER A 49 -14.24 0.94 6.78
CA SER A 49 -14.77 1.28 8.12
C SER A 49 -15.74 2.45 8.10
N MET A 50 -15.75 3.27 7.04
CA MET A 50 -16.72 4.34 6.87
C MET A 50 -17.91 3.77 6.11
N SER A 51 -18.84 3.17 6.85
CA SER A 51 -20.20 2.90 6.39
C SER A 51 -20.82 4.25 6.08
N PHE A 52 -20.66 4.75 4.86
CA PHE A 52 -21.49 5.85 4.39
C PHE A 52 -22.92 5.31 4.39
N ASP A 53 -23.73 5.75 5.34
CA ASP A 53 -25.17 5.46 5.41
C ASP A 53 -25.92 5.90 4.13
N LYS A 54 -25.23 6.61 3.23
CA LYS A 54 -25.70 6.98 1.89
C LYS A 54 -24.93 6.23 0.80
N PRO A 55 -25.63 5.59 -0.15
CA PRO A 55 -24.98 4.98 -1.30
C PRO A 55 -24.18 6.02 -2.09
N THR A 56 -23.04 5.61 -2.66
CA THR A 56 -22.13 6.48 -3.42
C THR A 56 -22.83 7.29 -4.53
N GLU A 57 -23.93 6.77 -5.07
CA GLU A 57 -24.78 7.45 -6.04
C GLU A 57 -25.46 8.70 -5.50
N GLU A 58 -25.86 8.73 -4.22
CA GLU A 58 -26.46 9.92 -3.60
C GLU A 58 -25.45 11.04 -3.40
N ILE A 59 -24.21 10.71 -3.03
CA ILE A 59 -23.12 11.67 -2.88
C ILE A 59 -22.79 12.32 -4.24
N LEU A 60 -22.73 11.51 -5.31
CA LEU A 60 -22.51 12.01 -6.67
C LEU A 60 -23.66 12.90 -7.16
N LYS A 61 -24.90 12.61 -6.75
CA LYS A 61 -26.09 13.39 -7.10
C LYS A 61 -26.12 14.72 -6.34
N GLU A 62 -25.73 14.75 -5.07
CA GLU A 62 -25.59 15.98 -4.27
C GLU A 62 -24.48 16.89 -4.82
N ALA A 63 -23.34 16.31 -5.23
CA ALA A 63 -22.23 17.06 -5.84
C ALA A 63 -22.65 17.76 -7.16
N ARG A 64 -23.34 17.04 -8.05
CA ARG A 64 -23.87 17.63 -9.30
C ARG A 64 -24.91 18.72 -9.07
N LYS A 65 -25.70 18.62 -7.99
CA LYS A 65 -26.73 19.63 -7.65
C LYS A 65 -26.10 20.92 -7.12
N GLY A 66 -24.89 20.87 -6.57
CA GLY A 66 -24.12 22.04 -6.13
C GLY A 66 -23.57 22.88 -7.28
N GLU A 67 -23.20 22.25 -8.40
CA GLU A 67 -22.65 22.94 -9.59
C GLU A 67 -23.70 23.77 -10.34
N SER A 68 -24.99 23.44 -10.22
CA SER A 68 -26.08 24.19 -10.85
C SER A 68 -26.47 25.50 -10.13
N LYS A 69 -25.79 25.85 -9.03
CA LYS A 69 -26.07 27.05 -8.22
C LYS A 69 -25.09 28.21 -8.43
N TRP A 70 -24.13 28.05 -9.36
CA TRP A 70 -23.13 29.04 -9.73
C TRP A 70 -23.20 29.40 -11.23
N TRP A 71 -24.41 29.47 -11.78
CA TRP A 71 -24.74 30.20 -13.02
C TRP A 71 -26.13 30.82 -12.89
#